data_AF-A0AAV0QX23-F1
#
_entry.id   AF-A0AAV0QX23-F1
#
_cell.length_a   1.000
_cell.length_b   1.000
_cell.length_c   1.000
_cell.angle_alpha   90.00
_cell.angle_beta   90.00
_cell.angle_gamma   90.00
#
_symmetry.space_group_name_H-M   'P 1'
#
loop_
_entity.id
_entity.type
_entity.pdbx_description
1 polymer ?
#
loop_
_entity_poly.entity_id
_entity_poly.type
_entity_poly.pdbx_seq_one_letter_code
_entity_poly.pdbx_strand_id
1 'polypeptide(L)'
;MIVQMDKMSAPPSRDRAQCLYEKNIELENKRRRSAQARVPYDPNAWQQMRENYEAIILEDHGFSEQHNIEYVLWQLHYRRIEELRAHYNAALNVAGSNSSKVPARPDRVSITI
;
A
#
# COMPACT_ATOMS: atom_id res chain seq x y z
N MET A 1 0.42 -32.05 43.87
CA MET A 1 -0.58 -31.39 43.01
C MET A 1 0.15 -30.95 41.75
N ILE A 2 -0.22 -31.51 40.61
CA ILE A 2 0.36 -31.18 39.31
C ILE A 2 -0.55 -30.08 38.76
N VAL A 3 -0.05 -28.84 38.67
CA VAL A 3 -0.80 -27.75 38.06
C VAL A 3 -0.93 -28.08 36.58
N GLN A 4 -2.15 -28.41 36.18
CA GLN A 4 -2.55 -28.62 34.81
C GLN A 4 -2.32 -27.29 34.09
N MET A 5 -1.25 -27.19 33.32
CA MET A 5 -1.03 -26.09 32.38
C MET A 5 -2.21 -26.12 31.42
N ASP A 6 -3.15 -25.22 31.67
CA ASP A 6 -4.25 -24.90 30.78
C ASP A 6 -3.67 -24.72 29.38
N LYS A 7 -4.34 -25.27 28.36
CA LYS A 7 -3.91 -25.18 26.97
C LYS A 7 -3.58 -23.71 26.71
N MET A 8 -2.30 -23.41 26.50
CA MET A 8 -1.85 -22.05 26.24
C MET A 8 -2.53 -21.58 24.96
N SER A 9 -3.68 -20.93 25.10
CA SER A 9 -4.20 -19.99 24.12
C SER A 9 -3.04 -19.07 23.79
N ALA A 10 -2.89 -18.75 22.50
CA ALA A 10 -1.93 -17.74 22.11
C ALA A 10 -2.14 -16.49 23.00
N PRO A 11 -1.07 -15.81 23.42
CA PRO A 11 -1.21 -14.56 24.16
C PRO A 11 -2.20 -13.65 23.42
N PRO A 12 -3.05 -12.87 24.10
CA PRO A 12 -4.04 -12.01 23.45
C PRO A 12 -3.44 -11.10 22.35
N SER A 13 -2.16 -10.75 22.47
CA SER A 13 -1.38 -10.04 21.44
C SER A 13 -1.21 -10.83 20.15
N ARG A 14 -0.91 -12.13 20.26
CA ARG A 14 -0.69 -13.03 19.11
C ARG A 14 -2.00 -13.31 18.35
N ASP A 15 -3.11 -13.48 19.07
CA ASP A 15 -4.43 -13.64 18.44
C ASP A 15 -4.83 -12.37 17.66
N ARG A 16 -4.52 -11.19 18.21
CA ARG A 16 -4.75 -9.91 17.54
C ARG A 16 -3.84 -9.75 16.31
N ALA A 17 -2.56 -10.10 16.41
CA ALA A 17 -1.62 -10.09 15.29
C ALA A 17 -2.08 -11.02 14.15
N GLN A 18 -2.55 -12.23 14.48
CA GLN A 18 -3.12 -13.17 13.52
C GLN A 18 -4.35 -12.60 12.81
N CYS A 19 -5.29 -12.02 13.55
CA CYS A 19 -6.50 -11.41 12.98
C CYS A 19 -6.16 -10.25 12.02
N LEU A 20 -5.20 -9.39 12.39
CA LEU A 20 -4.70 -8.32 11.53
C LEU A 20 -4.03 -8.86 10.26
N TYR A 21 -3.30 -9.96 10.38
CA TYR A 21 -2.63 -10.62 9.25
C TYR A 21 -3.64 -11.21 8.26
N GLU A 22 -4.65 -11.91 8.75
CA GLU A 22 -5.74 -12.45 7.93
C GLU A 22 -6.52 -11.35 7.20
N LYS A 23 -6.81 -10.25 7.90
CA LYS A 23 -7.44 -9.06 7.31
C LYS A 23 -6.59 -8.48 6.16
N ASN A 24 -5.27 -8.47 6.32
CA ASN A 24 -4.33 -8.02 5.28
C ASN A 24 -4.39 -8.91 4.02
N ILE A 25 -4.43 -10.23 4.21
CA ILE A 25 -4.59 -11.20 3.11
C ILE A 25 -5.90 -10.97 2.35
N GLU A 26 -6.99 -10.72 3.08
CA GLU A 26 -8.28 -10.43 2.47
C GLU A 26 -8.26 -9.14 1.62
N LEU A 27 -7.63 -8.08 2.14
CA LEU A 27 -7.45 -6.83 1.40
C LEU A 27 -6.63 -7.03 0.12
N GLU A 28 -5.57 -7.84 0.15
CA GLU A 28 -4.73 -8.11 -1.04
C GLU A 28 -5.51 -8.94 -2.07
N ASN A 29 -6.31 -9.91 -1.62
CA ASN A 29 -7.18 -10.68 -2.48
C ASN A 29 -8.28 -9.81 -3.11
N LYS A 30 -8.87 -8.87 -2.35
CA LYS A 30 -9.83 -7.88 -2.88
C LYS A 30 -9.17 -7.02 -3.95
N ARG A 31 -7.99 -6.46 -3.68
CA ARG A 31 -7.21 -5.67 -4.64
C ARG A 31 -6.92 -6.44 -5.92
N ARG A 32 -6.46 -7.69 -5.81
CA ARG A 32 -6.17 -8.56 -6.95
C ARG A 32 -7.41 -8.82 -7.80
N ARG A 33 -8.56 -9.09 -7.17
CA ARG A 33 -9.84 -9.28 -7.86
C ARG A 33 -10.32 -8.00 -8.54
N SER A 34 -10.22 -6.84 -7.90
CA SER A 34 -10.58 -5.56 -8.52
C SER A 34 -9.71 -5.24 -9.74
N ALA A 35 -8.41 -5.51 -9.66
CA ALA A 35 -7.48 -5.35 -10.78
C ALA A 35 -7.85 -6.25 -11.97
N GLN A 36 -8.18 -7.53 -11.72
CA GLN A 36 -8.64 -8.46 -12.75
C GLN A 36 -9.97 -8.02 -13.38
N ALA A 37 -10.89 -7.51 -12.57
CA ALA A 37 -12.19 -7.02 -13.02
C ALA A 37 -12.12 -5.63 -13.70
N ARG A 38 -10.95 -4.98 -13.73
CA ARG A 38 -10.74 -3.59 -14.19
C ARG A 38 -11.67 -2.58 -13.49
N VAL A 39 -12.03 -2.87 -12.24
CA VAL A 39 -12.86 -2.01 -11.40
C VAL A 39 -11.96 -0.99 -10.70
N PRO A 40 -12.40 0.27 -10.52
CA PRO A 40 -11.66 1.26 -9.75
C PRO A 40 -11.23 0.72 -8.38
N TYR A 41 -9.97 0.93 -8.05
CA TYR A 41 -9.36 0.50 -6.80
C TYR A 41 -9.89 1.31 -5.61
N ASP A 42 -10.06 0.67 -4.46
CA ASP A 42 -10.35 1.37 -3.20
C ASP A 42 -9.11 2.19 -2.79
N PRO A 43 -9.18 3.54 -2.79
CA PRO A 43 -8.04 4.39 -2.50
C PRO A 43 -7.48 4.17 -1.08
N ASN A 44 -8.29 3.66 -0.15
CA ASN A 44 -7.88 3.44 1.24
C ASN A 44 -7.28 2.05 1.51
N ALA A 45 -7.36 1.11 0.57
CA ALA A 45 -6.91 -0.26 0.83
C ALA A 45 -5.40 -0.35 1.14
N TRP A 46 -4.57 0.45 0.47
CA TRP A 46 -3.13 0.51 0.76
C TRP A 46 -2.85 1.02 2.18
N GLN A 47 -3.56 2.08 2.61
CA GLN A 47 -3.41 2.66 3.93
C GLN A 47 -3.80 1.66 5.03
N GLN A 48 -4.93 0.96 4.84
CA GLN A 48 -5.38 -0.07 5.78
C GLN A 48 -4.39 -1.24 5.88
N MET A 49 -3.82 -1.70 4.76
CA MET A 49 -2.81 -2.75 4.77
C MET A 49 -1.56 -2.32 5.56
N ARG A 50 -1.10 -1.09 5.32
CA ARG A 50 0.06 -0.49 6.00
C ARG A 50 -0.17 -0.45 7.51
N GLU A 51 -1.28 0.14 7.94
CA GLU A 51 -1.61 0.28 9.37
C GLU A 51 -1.73 -1.08 10.07
N ASN A 52 -2.31 -2.07 9.41
CA ASN A 52 -2.39 -3.42 9.95
C ASN A 52 -1.00 -4.07 10.13
N TYR A 53 -0.08 -3.90 9.16
CA TYR A 53 1.28 -4.45 9.30
C TYR A 53 2.09 -3.72 10.39
N GLU A 54 1.97 -2.40 10.48
CA GLU A 54 2.58 -1.62 11.56
C GLU A 54 2.04 -2.05 12.92
N ALA A 55 0.73 -2.28 13.03
CA ALA A 55 0.12 -2.77 14.25
C ALA A 55 0.65 -4.17 14.63
N ILE A 56 0.84 -5.09 13.67
CA ILE A 56 1.40 -6.42 13.95
C ILE A 56 2.82 -6.31 14.54
N ILE A 57 3.68 -5.47 13.96
CA ILE A 57 5.06 -5.27 14.44
C ILE A 57 5.07 -4.78 15.90
N LEU A 58 4.14 -3.88 16.23
CA LEU A 58 4.01 -3.32 17.58
C LEU A 58 3.35 -4.28 18.58
N GLU A 59 2.49 -5.18 18.11
CA GLU A 59 1.70 -6.08 18.97
C GLU A 59 2.47 -7.35 19.36
N ASP A 60 3.14 -8.00 18.40
CA ASP A 60 3.87 -9.25 18.63
C ASP A 60 5.09 -9.36 17.71
N HIS A 61 6.27 -9.12 18.28
CA HIS A 61 7.54 -9.17 17.56
C HIS A 61 7.89 -10.58 17.07
N GLY A 62 7.63 -11.62 17.86
CA GLY A 62 7.94 -13.00 17.47
C GLY A 62 7.07 -13.48 16.30
N PHE A 63 5.80 -13.06 16.28
CA PHE A 63 4.92 -13.24 15.14
C PHE A 63 5.41 -12.43 13.93
N SER A 64 5.82 -11.17 14.13
CA SER A 64 6.37 -10.30 13.08
C SER A 64 7.54 -10.96 12.35
N GLU A 65 8.52 -11.46 13.10
CA GLU A 65 9.68 -12.18 12.57
C GLU A 65 9.26 -13.47 11.84
N GLN A 66 8.40 -14.28 12.47
CA GLN A 66 7.93 -15.54 11.89
C GLN A 66 7.25 -15.32 10.52
N HIS A 67 6.52 -14.22 10.36
CA HIS A 67 5.78 -13.90 9.15
C HIS A 67 6.50 -12.90 8.23
N ASN A 68 7.74 -12.50 8.57
CA ASN A 68 8.55 -11.52 7.83
C ASN A 68 7.80 -10.20 7.57
N ILE A 69 7.08 -9.70 8.57
CA ILE A 69 6.14 -8.59 8.39
C ILE A 69 6.83 -7.30 7.94
N GLU A 70 8.03 -6.99 8.44
CA GLU A 70 8.77 -5.80 7.99
C GLU A 70 9.13 -5.87 6.50
N TYR A 71 9.52 -7.05 6.02
CA TYR A 71 9.81 -7.25 4.61
C TYR A 71 8.55 -7.12 3.74
N VAL A 72 7.43 -7.69 4.18
CA VAL A 72 6.15 -7.56 3.48
C VAL A 72 5.68 -6.09 3.46
N LEU A 73 5.85 -5.36 4.55
CA LEU A 73 5.56 -3.94 4.64
C LEU A 73 6.46 -3.13 3.68
N TRP A 74 7.74 -3.46 3.61
CA TRP A 74 8.65 -2.85 2.64
C TRP A 74 8.21 -3.10 1.19
N GLN A 75 7.82 -4.33 0.85
CA GLN A 75 7.30 -4.67 -0.49
C GLN A 75 6.02 -3.89 -0.82
N LEU A 76 5.13 -3.70 0.15
CA LEU A 76 3.91 -2.89 0.01
C LEU A 76 4.26 -1.43 -0.33
N HIS A 77 5.25 -0.85 0.35
CA HIS A 77 5.76 0.49 0.05
C HIS A 77 6.40 0.57 -1.33
N TYR A 78 7.28 -0.39 -1.65
CA TYR A 78 7.99 -0.43 -2.93
C TYR A 78 7.01 -0.48 -4.11
N ARG A 79 6.01 -1.37 -4.06
CA ARG A 79 4.98 -1.46 -5.11
C ARG A 79 4.23 -0.15 -5.29
N ARG A 80 3.89 0.54 -4.21
CA ARG A 80 3.17 1.83 -4.27
C ARG A 80 4.01 2.91 -4.95
N ILE A 81 5.31 2.95 -4.68
CA ILE A 81 6.24 3.87 -5.33
C ILE A 81 6.31 3.60 -6.83
N GLU A 82 6.41 2.33 -7.23
CA GLU A 82 6.44 1.96 -8.65
C GLU A 82 5.14 2.31 -9.37
N GLU A 83 3.98 2.12 -8.74
CA GLU A 83 2.69 2.57 -9.28
C GLU A 83 2.66 4.08 -9.51
N LEU A 84 3.09 4.87 -8.52
CA LEU A 84 3.13 6.32 -8.63
C LEU A 84 4.08 6.80 -9.74
N ARG A 85 5.26 6.16 -9.87
CA ARG A 85 6.21 6.42 -10.96
C ARG A 85 5.59 6.10 -12.33
N ALA A 86 4.90 4.97 -12.47
CA ALA A 86 4.21 4.60 -13.70
C ALA A 86 3.10 5.60 -14.07
N HIS A 87 2.29 6.01 -13.11
CA HIS A 87 1.26 7.04 -13.32
C HIS A 87 1.84 8.39 -13.73
N TYR A 88 2.93 8.82 -13.08
CA TYR A 88 3.63 10.06 -13.44
C TYR A 88 4.17 10.02 -14.87
N ASN A 89 4.86 8.93 -15.24
CA ASN A 89 5.41 8.76 -16.59
C ASN A 89 4.31 8.69 -17.66
N ALA A 90 3.19 8.01 -17.38
CA ALA A 90 2.04 7.97 -18.27
C ALA A 90 1.43 9.37 -18.46
N ALA A 91 1.26 10.14 -17.39
CA ALA A 91 0.76 11.52 -17.45
C ALA A 91 1.70 12.44 -18.26
N LEU A 92 3.02 12.29 -18.09
CA LEU A 92 4.03 13.03 -18.85
C LEU A 92 3.94 12.74 -20.36
N ASN A 93 3.80 11.47 -20.75
CA ASN A 93 3.66 11.07 -22.14
C ASN A 93 2.37 11.60 -22.78
N VAL A 94 1.26 11.63 -22.04
CA VAL A 94 0.00 12.25 -22.50
C VAL A 94 0.16 13.76 -22.66
N ALA A 95 0.85 14.44 -21.74
CA ALA A 95 1.13 15.87 -21.84
C ALA A 95 2.02 16.21 -23.05
N GLY A 96 3.02 15.38 -23.34
CA GLY A 96 3.89 15.52 -24.53
C GLY A 96 3.14 15.29 -25.85
N SER A 97 2.21 14.34 -25.88
CA SER A 97 1.37 14.03 -27.06
C SER A 97 0.35 15.14 -27.37
N ASN A 98 0.02 15.99 -26.41
CA ASN A 98 -0.88 17.15 -26.59
C ASN A 98 -0.11 18.44 -26.97
N SER A 99 1.22 18.41 -27.11
CA SER A 99 1.99 19.57 -27.58
C SER A 99 1.80 19.90 -29.06
N SER A 100 1.00 19.13 -29.80
CA SER A 100 0.54 19.47 -31.15
C SER A 100 -0.63 20.47 -31.19
N LYS A 101 -1.09 20.97 -30.04
CA LYS A 101 -1.98 22.14 -29.95
C LYS A 101 -1.41 23.17 -28.99
N VAL A 102 -0.41 23.92 -29.47
CA VAL A 102 0.00 25.19 -28.89
C VAL A 102 -1.20 26.16 -28.94
N PRO A 103 -1.79 26.62 -27.83
CA PRO A 103 -2.45 27.92 -27.83
C PRO A 103 -1.33 28.96 -27.83
N ALA A 104 -1.39 29.91 -28.76
CA ALA A 104 -0.41 30.96 -28.91
C ALA A 104 -0.02 31.58 -27.55
N ARG A 105 1.28 31.55 -27.25
CA ARG A 105 1.90 32.28 -26.16
C ARG A 105 1.44 33.75 -26.25
N PRO A 106 0.82 34.33 -25.21
CA PRO A 106 0.53 35.75 -25.23
C PRO A 106 1.84 36.52 -25.24
N ASP A 107 1.91 37.48 -26.17
CA ASP A 107 3.07 38.30 -26.49
C ASP A 107 3.83 38.76 -25.25
N ARG A 108 5.14 38.51 -25.25
CA ARG A 108 6.04 39.21 -24.33
C ARG A 108 6.14 40.65 -24.84
N VAL A 109 5.54 41.55 -24.10
CA VAL A 109 5.73 43.00 -24.23
C VAL A 109 7.24 43.29 -24.33
N SER A 110 7.68 43.76 -25.50
CA SER A 110 9.01 44.34 -25.65
C SER A 110 8.98 45.75 -25.04
N ILE A 111 9.67 45.92 -23.92
CA ILE A 111 10.07 47.25 -23.46
C ILE A 111 11.47 47.48 -24.01
N THR A 112 11.53 48.26 -25.09
CA THR A 112 12.76 48.88 -25.58
C THR A 112 13.11 50.04 -24.63
N ILE A 113 14.38 50.10 -24.20
CA ILE A 113 15.00 51.31 -23.62
C ILE A 113 15.74 52.02 -24.75
#